data_AF-A0A965PMQ1-F1
#
_entry.id   AF-A0A965PMQ1-F1
#
_cell.length_a   1.000
_cell.length_b   1.000
_cell.length_c   1.000
_cell.angle_alpha   90.00
_cell.angle_beta   90.00
_cell.angle_gamma   90.00
#
_symmetry.space_group_name_H-M   'P 1'
#
loop_
_entity.id
_entity.type
_entity.pdbx_description
1 polymer ?
#
loop_
_entity_poly.entity_id
_entity_poly.type
_entity_poly.pdbx_seq_one_letter_code
_entity_poly.pdbx_strand_id
1 'polypeptide(L)'
;MSNSDMTTRKEQMGQKCTEFHNKHPEVWALFVKFTKQVIARGHCNYGAGAVFERIRWELDTVGADGKSTFKLNNNFCAFYARRFHAVYPEHHGFFRTRAQTSSHRAASKLPELGPNDYPETRE
;
A
#
# COMPACT_ATOMS: atom_id res chain seq x y z
N MET A 1 -24.39 -16.25 -21.85
CA MET A 1 -24.37 -15.83 -20.44
C MET A 1 -22.93 -15.50 -20.10
N SER A 2 -22.62 -14.20 -19.90
CA SER A 2 -21.25 -13.72 -19.71
C SER A 2 -20.79 -14.04 -18.29
N ASN A 3 -19.67 -14.76 -18.14
CA ASN A 3 -18.99 -15.01 -16.86
C ASN A 3 -18.32 -13.71 -16.38
N SER A 4 -19.12 -12.73 -15.95
CA SER A 4 -18.63 -11.40 -15.58
C SER A 4 -18.80 -11.11 -14.09
N ASP A 5 -18.46 -12.04 -13.16
CA ASP A 5 -18.55 -11.65 -11.74
C ASP A 5 -17.82 -12.52 -10.69
N MET A 6 -16.55 -12.86 -10.89
CA MET A 6 -15.72 -13.36 -9.77
C MET A 6 -14.36 -12.69 -9.69
N THR A 7 -14.35 -11.36 -9.62
CA THR A 7 -13.14 -10.62 -9.19
C THR A 7 -12.86 -10.96 -7.73
N THR A 8 -11.69 -11.54 -7.47
CA THR A 8 -11.22 -11.84 -6.13
C THR A 8 -10.88 -10.55 -5.37
N ARG A 9 -10.88 -10.61 -4.03
CA ARG A 9 -10.46 -9.48 -3.20
C ARG A 9 -9.02 -9.05 -3.51
N LYS A 10 -8.14 -9.99 -3.83
CA LYS A 10 -6.75 -9.70 -4.23
C LYS A 10 -6.68 -8.86 -5.51
N GLU A 11 -7.47 -9.21 -6.53
CA GLU A 11 -7.53 -8.46 -7.78
C GLU A 11 -8.10 -7.06 -7.57
N GLN A 12 -9.19 -6.95 -6.81
CA GLN A 12 -9.77 -5.65 -6.44
C GLN A 12 -8.73 -4.75 -5.75
N MET A 13 -8.00 -5.28 -4.76
CA MET A 13 -6.95 -4.53 -4.06
C MET A 13 -5.78 -4.18 -4.98
N GLY A 14 -5.42 -5.09 -5.89
CA GLY A 14 -4.38 -4.88 -6.89
C GLY A 14 -4.73 -3.74 -7.85
N GLN A 15 -5.96 -3.70 -8.35
CA GLN A 15 -6.45 -2.61 -9.20
C GLN A 15 -6.38 -1.25 -8.47
N LYS A 16 -6.92 -1.16 -7.25
CA LYS A 16 -6.82 0.05 -6.41
C LYS A 16 -5.37 0.47 -6.18
N CYS A 17 -4.47 -0.48 -5.94
CA CYS A 17 -3.04 -0.20 -5.76
C CYS A 17 -2.39 0.34 -7.04
N THR A 18 -2.74 -0.20 -8.22
CA THR A 18 -2.25 0.28 -9.51
C THR A 18 -2.74 1.68 -9.80
N GLU A 19 -4.03 1.96 -9.59
CA GLU A 19 -4.59 3.30 -9.75
C GLU A 19 -3.90 4.32 -8.84
N PHE A 20 -3.72 3.97 -7.56
CA PHE A 20 -2.99 4.81 -6.62
C PHE A 20 -1.54 5.06 -7.08
N HIS A 21 -0.84 4.01 -7.50
CA HIS A 21 0.54 4.12 -7.97
C HIS A 21 0.68 5.02 -9.21
N ASN A 22 -0.26 4.94 -10.15
CA ASN A 22 -0.25 5.78 -11.34
C ASN A 22 -0.51 7.26 -11.01
N LYS A 23 -1.33 7.54 -9.99
CA LYS A 23 -1.58 8.90 -9.49
C LYS A 23 -0.45 9.46 -8.65
N HIS A 24 0.30 8.58 -7.96
CA HIS A 24 1.33 8.95 -6.98
C HIS A 24 2.68 8.24 -7.26
N PRO A 25 3.32 8.47 -8.42
CA PRO A 25 4.60 7.83 -8.75
C PRO A 25 5.73 8.18 -7.77
N GLU A 26 5.65 9.33 -7.10
CA GLU A 26 6.58 9.77 -6.06
C GLU A 26 6.66 8.79 -4.88
N VAL A 27 5.56 8.12 -4.53
CA VAL A 27 5.52 7.12 -3.46
C VAL A 27 6.44 5.94 -3.80
N TRP A 28 6.47 5.53 -5.07
CA TRP A 28 7.36 4.46 -5.52
C TRP A 28 8.83 4.89 -5.49
N ALA A 29 9.13 6.10 -5.94
CA ALA A 29 10.49 6.64 -5.87
C ALA A 29 11.00 6.68 -4.41
N LEU A 30 10.17 7.17 -3.48
CA LEU A 30 10.49 7.19 -2.05
C LEU A 30 10.61 5.78 -1.47
N PHE A 31 9.71 4.85 -1.84
CA PHE A 31 9.79 3.47 -1.40
C PHE A 31 11.12 2.83 -1.80
N VAL A 32 11.53 2.97 -3.06
CA VAL A 32 12.82 2.47 -3.55
C VAL A 32 13.98 3.14 -2.83
N LYS A 33 13.97 4.48 -2.71
CA LYS A 33 15.02 5.25 -2.02
C LYS A 33 15.21 4.77 -0.59
N PHE A 34 14.14 4.72 0.19
CA PHE A 34 14.21 4.33 1.60
C PHE A 34 14.55 2.85 1.77
N THR A 35 14.07 1.98 0.89
CA THR A 35 14.45 0.56 0.91
C THR A 35 15.95 0.40 0.68
N LYS A 36 16.51 1.06 -0.34
CA LYS A 36 17.95 1.02 -0.62
C LYS A 36 18.79 1.61 0.51
N GLN A 37 18.31 2.67 1.18
CA GLN A 37 18.98 3.19 2.37
C GLN A 37 19.04 2.17 3.51
N VAL A 38 17.96 1.41 3.73
CA VAL A 38 17.93 0.36 4.76
C VAL A 38 18.89 -0.79 4.38
N ILE A 39 18.92 -1.19 3.10
CA ILE A 39 19.86 -2.20 2.61
C ILE A 39 21.31 -1.73 2.79
N ALA A 40 21.63 -0.48 2.43
CA ALA A 40 22.96 0.09 2.56
C ALA A 40 23.44 0.18 4.02
N ARG A 41 22.52 0.20 4.99
CA ARG A 41 22.82 0.13 6.43
C ARG A 41 23.12 -1.30 6.92
N GLY A 42 23.09 -2.30 6.03
CA GLY A 42 23.42 -3.69 6.35
C GLY A 42 22.25 -4.52 6.88
N HIS A 43 21.01 -4.06 6.78
CA HIS A 43 19.86 -4.88 7.15
C HIS A 43 19.66 -6.02 6.13
N CYS A 44 19.51 -7.25 6.60
CA CYS A 44 19.22 -8.41 5.75
C CYS A 44 17.72 -8.61 5.49
N ASN A 45 16.85 -8.02 6.31
CA ASN A 45 15.41 -8.02 6.11
C ASN A 45 14.75 -6.79 6.74
N TYR A 46 13.58 -6.41 6.24
CA TYR A 46 12.83 -5.27 6.77
C TYR A 46 11.32 -5.36 6.54
N GLY A 47 10.56 -4.54 7.26
CA GLY A 47 9.12 -4.44 7.11
C GLY A 47 8.74 -3.39 6.06
N ALA A 48 7.97 -3.76 5.04
CA ALA A 48 7.47 -2.81 4.04
C ALA A 48 6.55 -1.73 4.66
N GLY A 49 5.83 -2.09 5.74
CA GLY A 49 5.05 -1.14 6.53
C GLY A 49 5.89 -0.02 7.13
N ALA A 50 7.09 -0.33 7.67
CA ALA A 50 7.98 0.69 8.22
C ALA A 50 8.49 1.68 7.15
N VAL A 51 8.73 1.19 5.93
CA VAL A 51 9.04 2.06 4.79
C VAL A 51 7.85 2.95 4.46
N PHE A 52 6.63 2.41 4.47
CA PHE A 52 5.40 3.18 4.25
C PHE A 52 5.16 4.24 5.32
N GLU A 53 5.38 3.93 6.60
CA GLU A 53 5.28 4.95 7.65
C GLU A 53 6.29 6.07 7.42
N ARG A 54 7.53 5.73 7.03
CA ARG A 54 8.52 6.77 6.69
C ARG A 54 8.09 7.62 5.50
N ILE A 55 7.45 7.02 4.49
CA ILE A 55 6.87 7.77 3.36
C ILE A 55 5.75 8.69 3.84
N ARG A 56 4.88 8.23 4.77
CA ARG A 56 3.83 9.08 5.33
C ARG A 56 4.43 10.31 5.99
N TRP A 57 5.45 10.14 6.82
CA TRP A 57 6.16 11.26 7.45
C TRP A 57 6.79 12.21 6.43
N GLU A 58 7.39 11.69 5.36
CA GLU A 58 8.03 12.51 4.32
C GLU A 58 7.01 13.31 3.49
N LEU A 59 5.84 12.72 3.24
CA LEU A 59 4.75 13.31 2.45
C LEU A 59 3.67 13.94 3.33
N ASP A 60 3.91 14.14 4.62
CA ASP A 60 2.96 14.73 5.55
C ASP A 60 2.85 16.24 5.29
N THR A 61 2.22 16.60 4.18
CA THR A 61 1.81 17.95 3.86
C THR A 61 0.42 18.14 4.44
N VAL A 62 0.36 18.70 5.64
CA VAL A 62 -0.90 19.19 6.21
C VAL A 62 -1.35 20.38 5.35
N GLY A 63 -2.52 20.25 4.71
CA GLY A 63 -3.15 21.35 4.00
C GLY A 63 -3.50 22.50 4.96
N ALA A 64 -3.71 23.71 4.44
CA ALA A 64 -4.09 24.88 5.25
C ALA A 64 -5.40 24.69 6.05
N ASP A 65 -6.21 23.69 5.70
CA ASP A 65 -7.44 23.28 6.37
C ASP A 65 -7.24 22.17 7.42
N GLY A 66 -5.99 21.77 7.68
CA GLY A 66 -5.67 20.69 8.62
C GLY A 66 -6.01 19.30 8.09
N LYS A 67 -6.47 19.14 6.84
CA LYS A 67 -6.84 17.85 6.25
C LYS A 67 -5.74 17.37 5.32
N SER A 68 -5.20 16.18 5.58
CA SER A 68 -4.35 15.50 4.62
C SER A 68 -5.23 14.93 3.50
N THR A 69 -5.07 15.45 2.29
CA THR A 69 -5.69 14.88 1.07
C THR A 69 -4.99 13.60 0.61
N PHE A 70 -3.81 13.33 1.16
CA PHE A 70 -2.97 12.20 0.80
C PHE A 70 -3.13 11.03 1.78
N LYS A 71 -3.92 10.01 1.40
CA LYS A 71 -4.12 8.80 2.19
C LYS A 71 -3.34 7.62 1.62
N LEU A 72 -2.14 7.38 2.14
CA LEU A 72 -1.38 6.17 1.82
C LEU A 72 -2.04 4.96 2.49
N ASN A 73 -2.62 4.04 1.72
CA ASN A 73 -3.35 2.89 2.26
C ASN A 73 -2.41 1.77 2.75
N ASN A 74 -2.59 1.31 4.00
CA ASN A 74 -1.82 0.20 4.60
C ASN A 74 -1.87 -1.10 3.77
N ASN A 75 -2.95 -1.34 3.05
CA ASN A 75 -3.11 -2.54 2.24
C ASN A 75 -2.15 -2.58 1.03
N PHE A 76 -1.59 -1.44 0.62
CA PHE A 76 -0.68 -1.36 -0.52
C PHE A 76 0.75 -1.78 -0.18
N CYS A 77 1.14 -1.80 1.10
CA CYS A 77 2.48 -2.21 1.55
C CYS A 77 2.93 -3.54 0.94
N ALA A 78 2.05 -4.54 0.95
CA ALA A 78 2.36 -5.87 0.45
C ALA A 78 2.54 -5.91 -1.08
N PHE A 79 1.83 -5.05 -1.82
CA PHE A 79 1.98 -4.93 -3.28
C PHE A 79 3.30 -4.23 -3.63
N TYR A 80 3.67 -3.17 -2.92
CA TYR A 80 4.94 -2.48 -3.11
C TYR A 80 6.14 -3.37 -2.77
N ALA A 81 6.05 -4.17 -1.71
CA ALA A 81 7.07 -5.16 -1.37
C ALA A 81 7.28 -6.19 -2.50
N ARG A 82 6.19 -6.76 -3.01
CA ARG A 82 6.23 -7.73 -4.14
C ARG A 82 6.76 -7.08 -5.41
N ARG A 83 6.36 -5.84 -5.70
CA ARG A 83 6.88 -5.08 -6.84
C ARG A 83 8.38 -4.83 -6.72
N PHE A 84 8.86 -4.48 -5.53
CA PHE A 84 10.29 -4.29 -5.28
C PHE A 84 11.08 -5.56 -5.53
N HIS A 85 10.60 -6.72 -5.09
CA HIS A 85 11.23 -8.01 -5.40
C HIS A 85 11.22 -8.35 -6.90
N ALA A 86 10.19 -7.95 -7.64
CA ALA A 86 10.14 -8.14 -9.09
C ALA A 86 11.10 -7.21 -9.85
N VAL A 87 11.26 -5.96 -9.41
CA VAL A 87 12.11 -4.95 -10.04
C VAL A 87 13.58 -5.08 -9.65
N TYR A 88 13.85 -5.56 -8.42
CA TYR A 88 15.19 -5.78 -7.87
C TYR A 88 15.32 -7.24 -7.39
N PRO A 89 15.44 -8.21 -8.31
CA PRO A 89 15.53 -9.64 -7.97
C PRO A 89 16.72 -9.98 -7.07
N GLU A 90 17.80 -9.20 -7.11
CA GLU A 90 18.97 -9.31 -6.23
C GLU A 90 18.63 -9.07 -4.74
N HIS A 91 17.48 -8.46 -4.46
CA HIS A 91 16.96 -8.22 -3.11
C HIS A 91 15.71 -9.07 -2.81
N HIS A 92 15.48 -10.14 -3.59
CA HIS A 92 14.38 -11.06 -3.34
C HIS A 92 14.45 -11.60 -1.90
N GLY A 93 13.31 -11.60 -1.21
CA GLY A 93 13.22 -12.01 0.20
C GLY A 93 13.57 -10.93 1.23
N PHE A 94 14.07 -9.75 0.82
CA PHE A 94 14.36 -8.65 1.75
C PHE A 94 13.13 -8.24 2.59
N PHE A 95 11.96 -8.08 1.94
CA PHE A 95 10.69 -7.94 2.63
C PHE A 95 10.08 -9.31 2.94
N ARG A 96 9.79 -9.57 4.22
CA ARG A 96 9.06 -10.78 4.61
C ARG A 96 7.58 -10.63 4.24
N THR A 97 7.17 -11.23 3.13
CA THR A 97 5.75 -11.27 2.74
C THR A 97 5.09 -12.54 3.27
N ARG A 98 3.86 -12.41 3.78
CA ARG A 98 3.03 -13.55 4.20
C ARG A 98 1.90 -13.74 3.21
N ALA A 99 1.44 -14.97 3.05
CA ALA A 99 0.24 -15.25 2.27
C ALA A 99 -0.97 -14.55 2.91
N GLN A 100 -1.74 -13.82 2.11
CA GLN A 100 -2.97 -13.18 2.57
C GLN A 100 -4.10 -14.23 2.51
N THR A 101 -4.56 -14.69 3.67
CA THR A 101 -5.60 -15.73 3.78
C THR A 101 -6.94 -15.31 3.19
N SER A 102 -7.26 -14.01 3.18
CA SER A 102 -8.50 -13.47 2.61
C SER A 102 -8.44 -13.20 1.10
N SER A 103 -7.33 -13.53 0.43
CA SER A 103 -7.09 -13.20 -0.98
C SER A 103 -8.13 -13.77 -1.95
N HIS A 104 -8.60 -15.00 -1.70
CA HIS A 104 -9.55 -15.73 -2.53
C HIS A 104 -11.02 -15.38 -2.25
N ARG A 105 -11.32 -14.57 -1.23
CA ARG A 105 -12.69 -14.14 -0.95
C ARG A 105 -13.21 -13.26 -2.09
N ALA A 106 -14.52 -13.24 -2.28
CA ALA A 106 -15.16 -12.34 -3.22
C ALA A 106 -14.81 -10.86 -2.91
N ALA A 107 -14.68 -10.04 -3.96
CA ALA A 107 -14.48 -8.60 -3.81
C ALA A 107 -15.62 -7.98 -2.98
N SER A 108 -15.26 -7.10 -2.04
CA SER A 108 -16.26 -6.48 -1.15
C SER A 108 -17.15 -5.47 -1.87
N LYS A 109 -16.69 -4.94 -3.02
CA LYS A 109 -17.33 -3.86 -3.82
C LYS A 109 -17.72 -2.58 -3.05
N LEU A 110 -17.43 -2.47 -1.76
CA LEU A 110 -17.70 -1.29 -0.92
C LEU A 110 -16.75 -0.13 -1.23
N PRO A 111 -17.22 1.13 -1.12
CA PRO A 111 -16.37 2.32 -1.18
C PRO A 111 -15.37 2.36 -0.02
N GLU A 112 -14.32 3.18 -0.15
CA GLU A 112 -13.42 3.41 0.99
C GLU A 112 -14.12 4.22 2.07
N LEU A 113 -14.10 3.74 3.31
CA LEU A 113 -14.64 4.46 4.46
C LEU A 113 -13.75 5.68 4.76
N GLY A 114 -14.35 6.86 4.72
CA GLY A 114 -13.82 8.14 5.19
C GLY A 114 -14.27 8.45 6.63
N PRO A 115 -13.69 9.50 7.24
CA PRO A 115 -14.08 9.93 8.59
C PRO A 115 -15.58 10.21 8.74
N ASN A 116 -16.22 10.73 7.68
CA ASN A 116 -17.64 11.05 7.67
C ASN A 116 -18.57 9.82 7.65
N ASP A 117 -18.04 8.61 7.40
CA ASP A 117 -18.83 7.37 7.35
C ASP A 117 -18.97 6.72 8.74
N TYR A 118 -18.32 7.28 9.77
CA TYR A 118 -18.47 6.84 11.15
C TYR A 118 -19.45 7.80 11.86
N PRO A 119 -20.58 7.31 12.40
CA PRO A 119 -21.38 8.13 13.29
C PRO A 119 -20.52 8.41 14.53
N GLU A 120 -20.18 9.67 14.76
CA GLU A 120 -19.55 10.08 16.02
C GLU A 120 -20.51 9.71 17.16
N THR A 121 -20.20 8.65 17.90
CA THR A 121 -20.83 8.39 19.20
C THR A 121 -20.39 9.51 20.13
N ARG A 122 -21.17 10.59 20.16
CA ARG A 122 -21.11 11.58 21.23
C ARG A 122 -21.65 10.90 22.49
N GLU A 123 -20.75 10.51 23.37
CA GLU A 123 -21.07 10.13 24.76
C GLU A 123 -21.64 11.32 25.54
#